data_AF-A0A831KV89-F1
#
_entry.id   AF-A0A831KV89-F1
#
_cell.length_a   1.000
_cell.length_b   1.000
_cell.length_c   1.000
_cell.angle_alpha   90.00
_cell.angle_beta   90.00
_cell.angle_gamma   90.00
#
_symmetry.space_group_name_H-M   'P 1'
#
loop_
_entity.id
_entity.type
_entity.pdbx_description
1 polymer ?
#
loop_
_entity_poly.entity_id
_entity_poly.type
_entity_poly.pdbx_seq_one_letter_code
_entity_poly.pdbx_strand_id
1 'polypeptide(L)' 'MNDACAASEPFVLQVLGDSMEPEFTDGTVIVVEPGGVLQNGSY' A
#
# COMPACT_ATOMS: atom_id res chain seq x y z
N MET A 1 5.23 -10.01 24.55
CA MET A 1 5.33 -10.95 23.41
C MET A 1 4.19 -10.67 22.44
N ASN A 2 4.57 -10.41 21.18
CA ASN A 2 3.76 -10.48 19.96
C ASN A 2 2.95 -9.23 19.54
N ASP A 3 3.66 -8.21 19.06
CA ASP A 3 3.19 -7.04 18.28
C ASP A 3 2.56 -7.41 16.91
N ALA A 4 2.01 -8.61 16.75
CA ALA A 4 1.42 -9.08 15.51
C ALA A 4 0.10 -8.37 15.15
N CYS A 5 -0.50 -7.61 16.08
CA CYS A 5 -1.76 -6.89 15.84
C CYS A 5 -1.53 -5.54 15.12
N ALA A 6 -0.39 -4.87 15.35
CA ALA A 6 -0.06 -3.61 14.68
C ALA A 6 0.40 -3.80 13.22
N ALA A 7 0.90 -5.00 12.88
CA ALA A 7 1.39 -5.29 11.53
C ALA A 7 0.29 -5.34 10.44
N SER A 8 -0.98 -5.43 10.84
CA SER A 8 -2.12 -5.46 9.93
C SER A 8 -2.92 -4.14 9.89
N GLU A 9 -2.45 -3.10 10.58
CA GLU A 9 -3.13 -1.80 10.57
C GLU A 9 -2.93 -1.10 9.21
N PRO A 10 -3.98 -0.46 8.68
CA PRO A 10 -3.85 0.25 7.42
C PRO A 10 -3.04 1.51 7.55
N PHE A 11 -2.32 1.83 6.47
CA PHE A 11 -1.45 2.99 6.40
C PHE A 11 -1.55 3.67 5.04
N VAL A 12 -1.10 4.93 4.99
CA VAL A 12 -1.17 5.77 3.81
C VAL A 12 0.22 5.99 3.25
N LEU A 13 0.36 5.82 1.94
CA LEU A 13 1.57 6.13 1.19
C LEU A 13 1.30 7.25 0.19
N GLN A 14 2.32 8.05 -0.08
CA GLN A 14 2.31 8.98 -1.21
C GLN A 14 3.32 8.50 -2.25
N VAL A 15 2.88 8.43 -3.51
CA VAL A 15 3.75 8.09 -4.64
C VAL A 15 4.69 9.27 -4.89
N LEU A 16 5.98 8.95 -5.03
CA LEU A 16 7.03 9.92 -5.34
C LEU A 16 7.67 9.56 -6.68
N GLY A 17 7.63 10.50 -7.63
CA GLY A 17 8.11 10.27 -8.99
C GLY A 17 7.19 9.35 -9.81
N ASP A 18 7.76 8.76 -10.86
CA ASP A 18 7.07 8.05 -11.94
C ASP A 18 7.18 6.53 -11.87
N SER A 19 7.81 5.98 -10.81
CA SER A 19 8.11 4.54 -10.72
C SER A 19 6.88 3.63 -10.62
N MET A 20 5.71 4.17 -10.28
CA MET A 20 4.45 3.42 -10.13
C MET A 20 3.49 3.67 -11.30
N GLU A 21 3.93 4.33 -12.37
CA GLU A 21 3.13 4.54 -13.57
C GLU A 21 3.09 3.27 -14.45
N PRO A 22 1.97 2.99 -15.13
CA PRO A 22 0.79 3.86 -15.30
C PRO A 22 -0.25 3.77 -14.17
N GLU A 23 -0.15 2.82 -13.24
CA GLU A 23 -1.20 2.58 -12.24
C GLU A 23 -1.38 3.77 -11.28
N PHE A 24 -0.28 4.39 -10.85
CA PHE A 24 -0.31 5.55 -9.96
C PHE A 24 0.71 6.62 -10.36
N THR A 25 0.22 7.83 -10.59
CA THR A 25 1.05 8.99 -10.94
C THR A 25 1.70 9.62 -9.70
N ASP A 26 2.74 10.43 -9.91
CA ASP A 26 3.36 11.25 -8.85
C ASP A 26 2.31 12.00 -8.01
N GLY A 27 2.53 12.00 -6.69
CA GLY A 27 1.66 12.66 -5.72
C GLY A 27 0.37 11.90 -5.36
N THR A 28 0.07 10.77 -6.01
CA THR A 28 -1.08 9.91 -5.67
C THR A 28 -0.99 9.42 -4.23
N VAL A 29 -2.11 9.43 -3.52
CA VAL A 29 -2.22 8.94 -2.13
C VAL A 29 -2.88 7.56 -2.15
N ILE A 30 -2.18 6.55 -1.65
CA ILE A 30 -2.59 5.14 -1.62
C ILE A 30 -2.87 4.72 -0.18
N VAL A 31 -4.01 4.07 0.06
CA VAL A 31 -4.33 3.43 1.35
C VAL A 31 -4.05 1.94 1.23
N VAL A 32 -3.16 1.42 2.06
CA VAL A 32 -2.73 0.02 2.03
C VAL A 32 -3.36 -0.74 3.19
N GLU A 33 -4.05 -1.84 2.88
CA GLU A 33 -4.65 -2.77 3.84
C GLU A 33 -3.84 -4.08 3.86
N PRO A 34 -2.80 -4.20 4.70
CA PRO A 34 -1.90 -5.36 4.70
C PRO A 34 -2.57 -6.69 5.10
N GLY A 35 -3.76 -6.63 5.73
CA GLY A 35 -4.57 -7.81 6.06
C GLY A 35 -5.38 -8.38 4.88
N GLY A 36 -5.37 -7.73 3.71
CA GLY A 36 -6.11 -8.16 2.52
C GLY A 36 -5.55 -9.42 1.84
N VAL A 37 -6.33 -10.03 0.94
CA VAL A 37 -5.87 -11.15 0.11
C VAL A 37 -4.96 -10.62 -1.00
N LEU A 38 -3.70 -11.06 -1.00
CA LEU A 38 -2.72 -10.68 -2.02
C LEU A 38 -2.81 -11.61 -3.24
N GLN A 39 -3.05 -11.02 -4.40
CA GLN A 39 -3.06 -11.71 -5.68
C GLN A 39 -2.37 -10.89 -6.76
N ASN A 40 -2.00 -11.53 -7.88
CA ASN A 40 -1.45 -10.81 -9.02
C ASN A 40 -2.50 -9.79 -9.54
N GLY A 41 -2.08 -8.55 -9.72
CA GLY A 41 -2.97 -7.44 -10.09
C GLY A 41 -3.63 -6.72 -8.90
N SER A 42 -3.27 -7.05 -7.65
CA SER A 42 -3.61 -6.23 -6.49
C SER A 42 -2.68 -5.01 -6.43
N TYR A 43 -3.14 -3.89 -7.00
CA TYR A 43 -2.54 -2.57 -6.87
C TYR A 43 -3.58 -1.61 -6.29
#